data_AF-A0A3L7T562-F1
#
_entry.id   AF-A0A3L7T562-F1
#
_cell.length_a   1.000
_cell.length_b   1.000
_cell.length_c   1.000
_cell.angle_alpha   90.00
_cell.angle_beta   90.00
_cell.angle_gamma   90.00
#
_symmetry.space_group_name_H-M   'P 1'
#
loop_
_entity.id
_entity.type
_entity.pdbx_description
1 polymer ?
#
loop_
_entity_poly.entity_id
_entity_poly.type
_entity_poly.pdbx_seq_one_letter_code
_entity_poly.pdbx_strand_id
1 'polypeptide(L)'
;MTSLDVAVQPPRQSSRFSCGQCRQEFGNRIPSNCPECGVALDPANPRSVRDIEGRVEGWLLLREHALEFVNGFLIGLAVCAPLGFLWWFGLIAYNMSRPNLNLLIMQVCLGCVPAVLLARTKHVWNSIGYAIGTWSFFAWASLALAVDQMWHGVSLTRVLDNAVFNLPTGVLYVVIPTSVGLAIGGLVRVAGRRAR
;
A
#
# COMPACT_ATOMS: atom_id res chain seq x y z
N MET A 1 11.29 5.27 50.37
CA MET A 1 11.34 5.40 48.90
C MET A 1 10.20 4.56 48.34
N THR A 2 9.07 5.22 48.10
CA THR A 2 7.80 4.63 47.66
C THR A 2 7.72 4.78 46.14
N SER A 3 7.76 3.65 45.40
CA SER A 3 7.53 3.67 43.95
C SER A 3 6.03 3.84 43.70
N LEU A 4 5.68 4.93 43.04
CA LEU A 4 4.35 5.16 42.46
C LEU A 4 4.12 4.14 41.34
N ASP A 5 3.33 3.11 41.63
CA ASP A 5 2.64 2.34 40.61
C ASP A 5 1.59 3.25 39.97
N VAL A 6 1.98 3.92 38.88
CA VAL A 6 1.02 4.56 37.96
C VAL A 6 0.33 3.43 37.21
N ALA A 7 -0.74 2.91 37.81
CA ALA A 7 -1.73 2.10 37.12
C ALA A 7 -2.28 2.95 35.96
N VAL A 8 -1.82 2.64 34.75
CA VAL A 8 -2.43 3.12 33.51
C VAL A 8 -3.86 2.58 33.50
N GLN A 9 -4.79 3.39 33.98
CA GLN A 9 -6.21 3.11 33.80
C GLN A 9 -6.45 2.99 32.28
N PRO A 10 -7.07 1.90 31.80
CA PRO A 10 -7.52 1.87 30.42
C PRO A 10 -8.46 3.07 30.21
N PRO A 11 -8.44 3.73 29.04
CA PRO A 11 -9.37 4.83 28.78
C PRO A 11 -10.78 4.32 29.07
N ARG A 12 -11.52 5.05 29.93
CA ARG A 12 -12.96 4.84 30.11
C ARG A 12 -13.62 5.12 28.76
N GLN A 13 -13.72 4.09 27.92
CA GLN A 13 -14.47 4.15 26.67
C GLN A 13 -15.94 4.33 27.05
N SER A 14 -16.46 5.51 26.77
CA SER A 14 -17.88 5.82 26.88
C SER A 14 -18.61 5.23 25.69
N SER A 15 -18.57 3.90 25.54
CA SER A 15 -19.11 3.18 24.40
C SER A 15 -20.53 3.64 24.10
N ARG A 16 -20.70 4.40 23.01
CA ARG A 16 -22.01 4.89 22.56
C ARG A 16 -22.68 3.83 21.70
N PHE A 17 -23.77 3.27 22.22
CA PHE A 17 -24.56 2.28 21.49
C PHE A 17 -25.74 2.93 20.77
N SER A 18 -26.16 2.32 19.67
CA SER A 18 -27.38 2.67 18.94
C SER A 18 -28.19 1.45 18.51
N CYS A 19 -29.48 1.65 18.27
CA CYS A 19 -30.35 0.62 17.71
C CYS A 19 -29.88 0.23 16.30
N GLY A 20 -29.76 -1.07 16.04
CA GLY A 20 -29.45 -1.56 14.70
C GLY A 20 -30.54 -1.27 13.66
N GLN A 21 -31.79 -1.10 14.10
CA GLN A 21 -32.98 -0.89 13.26
C GLN A 21 -33.29 0.60 13.02
N CYS A 22 -33.63 1.35 14.08
CA CYS A 22 -34.04 2.76 13.96
C CYS A 22 -32.89 3.77 14.17
N ARG A 23 -31.69 3.30 14.50
CA ARG A 23 -30.49 4.14 14.77
C ARG A 23 -30.59 5.09 15.98
N GLN A 24 -31.57 4.93 16.85
CA GLN A 24 -31.65 5.71 18.09
C GLN A 24 -30.43 5.47 18.98
N GLU A 25 -29.81 6.54 19.50
CA GLU A 25 -28.64 6.48 20.39
C GLU A 25 -29.04 6.25 21.85
N PHE A 26 -28.29 5.39 22.56
CA PHE A 26 -28.58 4.98 23.94
C PHE A 26 -27.51 5.44 24.96
N GLY A 27 -26.47 6.15 24.51
CA GLY A 27 -25.31 6.46 25.35
C GLY A 27 -24.61 5.18 25.83
N ASN A 28 -24.31 5.09 27.13
CA ASN A 28 -23.50 4.01 27.72
C ASN A 28 -24.33 2.84 28.29
N ARG A 29 -25.67 2.90 28.25
CA ARG A 29 -26.54 1.82 28.75
C ARG A 29 -27.43 1.31 27.62
N ILE A 30 -27.39 0.01 27.38
CA ILE A 30 -28.26 -0.66 26.41
C ILE A 30 -29.57 -1.02 27.12
N PRO A 31 -30.72 -0.42 26.77
CA PRO A 31 -32.01 -0.86 27.32
C PRO A 31 -32.37 -2.24 26.74
N SER A 32 -33.24 -3.00 27.41
CA SER A 32 -33.68 -4.32 26.92
C SER A 32 -34.48 -4.22 25.62
N ASN A 33 -35.23 -3.13 25.44
CA ASN A 33 -35.98 -2.81 24.22
C ASN A 33 -35.67 -1.39 23.78
N CYS A 34 -35.70 -1.14 22.48
CA CYS A 34 -35.57 0.21 21.95
C CYS A 34 -36.82 1.05 22.31
N PRO A 35 -36.69 2.24 22.90
CA PRO A 35 -37.82 3.10 23.28
C PRO A 35 -38.62 3.61 22.08
N GLU A 36 -38.00 3.69 20.90
CA GLU A 36 -38.64 4.22 19.68
C GLU A 36 -39.33 3.13 18.86
N CYS A 37 -38.65 2.00 18.62
CA CYS A 37 -39.15 0.97 17.71
C CYS A 37 -39.60 -0.33 18.40
N GLY A 38 -39.44 -0.45 19.72
CA GLY A 38 -39.87 -1.61 20.50
C GLY A 38 -39.09 -2.90 20.25
N VAL A 39 -38.08 -2.88 19.37
CA VAL A 39 -37.24 -4.06 19.07
C VAL A 39 -36.43 -4.45 20.30
N ALA A 40 -36.39 -5.76 20.59
CA ALA A 40 -35.53 -6.33 21.62
C ALA A 40 -34.05 -6.13 21.27
N LEU A 41 -33.31 -5.55 22.19
CA LEU A 41 -31.90 -5.25 22.05
C LEU A 41 -31.09 -6.32 22.78
N ASP A 42 -30.45 -7.18 22.01
CA ASP A 42 -29.50 -8.15 22.54
C ASP A 42 -28.07 -7.63 22.28
N PRO A 43 -27.26 -7.37 23.32
CA PRO A 43 -25.87 -6.96 23.18
C PRO A 43 -24.98 -8.04 22.55
N ALA A 44 -25.36 -9.32 22.62
CA ALA A 44 -24.65 -10.39 21.93
C ALA A 44 -24.94 -10.43 20.42
N ASN A 45 -25.98 -9.73 19.96
CA ASN A 45 -26.38 -9.71 18.57
C ASN A 45 -26.04 -8.34 17.90
N PRO A 46 -25.04 -8.29 17.01
CA PRO A 46 -24.60 -7.05 16.37
C PRO A 46 -25.63 -6.47 15.37
N ARG A 47 -26.70 -7.22 15.08
CA ARG A 47 -27.82 -6.71 14.27
C ARG A 47 -28.81 -5.90 15.09
N SER A 48 -28.94 -6.17 16.39
CA SER A 48 -29.84 -5.42 17.28
C SER A 48 -29.15 -4.20 17.88
N VAL A 49 -27.85 -4.29 18.20
CA VAL A 49 -27.08 -3.20 18.81
C VAL A 49 -25.87 -2.86 17.96
N ARG A 50 -25.67 -1.57 17.67
CA ARG A 50 -24.48 -1.05 16.99
C ARG A 50 -23.66 -0.21 17.94
N ASP A 51 -22.39 -0.54 18.08
CA ASP A 51 -21.40 0.35 18.67
C ASP A 51 -21.01 1.44 17.66
N ILE A 52 -21.27 2.69 18.03
CA ILE A 52 -20.95 3.86 17.20
C ILE A 52 -19.47 4.20 17.37
N GLU A 53 -18.94 4.12 18.58
CA GLU A 53 -17.58 4.60 18.89
C GLU A 53 -16.53 3.64 18.35
N GLY A 54 -16.70 2.33 18.55
CA GLY A 54 -15.83 1.32 17.93
C GLY A 54 -15.87 1.35 16.40
N ARG A 55 -16.99 1.78 15.80
CA ARG A 55 -17.08 2.00 14.35
C ARG A 55 -16.32 3.26 13.93
N VAL A 56 -16.45 4.37 14.66
CA VAL A 56 -15.73 5.62 14.35
C VAL A 56 -14.23 5.43 14.53
N GLU A 57 -13.79 4.79 15.60
CA GLU A 57 -12.38 4.43 15.82
C GLU A 57 -11.86 3.51 14.72
N GLY A 58 -12.63 2.49 14.33
CA GLY A 58 -12.28 1.61 13.21
C GLY A 58 -12.14 2.36 11.88
N TRP A 59 -13.04 3.31 11.60
CA TRP A 59 -12.97 4.17 10.42
C TRP A 59 -11.77 5.12 10.45
N LEU A 60 -11.43 5.67 11.61
CA LEU A 60 -10.26 6.54 11.79
C LEU A 60 -8.97 5.77 11.54
N LEU A 61 -8.85 4.56 12.10
CA LEU A 61 -7.68 3.71 11.96
C LEU A 61 -7.52 3.20 10.52
N LEU A 62 -8.63 2.85 9.85
CA LEU A 62 -8.63 2.52 8.42
C LEU A 62 -8.21 3.71 7.56
N ARG A 63 -8.66 4.92 7.90
CA ARG A 63 -8.29 6.15 7.19
C ARG A 63 -6.81 6.47 7.36
N GLU A 64 -6.24 6.28 8.54
CA GLU A 64 -4.80 6.44 8.78
C GLU A 64 -3.99 5.47 7.92
N HIS A 65 -4.34 4.18 7.92
CA HIS A 65 -3.69 3.19 7.05
C HIS A 65 -3.83 3.53 5.56
N ALA A 66 -5.02 4.00 5.14
CA ALA A 66 -5.26 4.41 3.76
C ALA A 66 -4.42 5.64 3.36
N LEU A 67 -4.29 6.63 4.25
CA LEU A 67 -3.45 7.81 4.01
C LEU A 67 -1.97 7.43 3.93
N GLU A 68 -1.49 6.56 4.83
CA GLU A 68 -0.12 6.05 4.77
C GLU A 68 0.15 5.31 3.46
N PHE A 69 -0.80 4.49 3.00
CA PHE A 69 -0.72 3.78 1.73
C PHE A 69 -0.70 4.75 0.53
N VAL A 70 -1.64 5.70 0.48
CA VAL A 70 -1.76 6.67 -0.61
C VAL A 70 -0.52 7.54 -0.69
N ASN A 71 0.01 7.98 0.46
CA ASN A 71 1.23 8.76 0.50
C ASN A 71 2.42 7.96 -0.05
N GLY A 72 2.59 6.71 0.38
CA GLY A 72 3.63 5.83 -0.15
C GLY A 72 3.50 5.60 -1.65
N PHE A 73 2.28 5.37 -2.13
CA PHE A 73 1.97 5.20 -3.55
C PHE A 73 2.32 6.44 -4.37
N LEU A 74 1.92 7.63 -3.92
CA LEU A 74 2.20 8.89 -4.61
C LEU A 74 3.70 9.21 -4.62
N ILE A 75 4.42 8.97 -3.52
CA ILE A 75 5.88 9.12 -3.48
C ILE A 75 6.55 8.15 -4.46
N GLY A 76 6.12 6.89 -4.46
CA GLY A 76 6.62 5.89 -5.41
C GLY A 76 6.39 6.33 -6.85
N LEU A 77 5.19 6.80 -7.18
CA LEU A 77 4.85 7.28 -8.52
C LEU A 77 5.66 8.53 -8.90
N ALA A 78 5.75 9.52 -8.01
CA ALA A 78 6.45 10.79 -8.25
C ALA A 78 7.96 10.61 -8.42
N VAL A 79 8.56 9.61 -7.77
CA VAL A 79 10.00 9.31 -7.92
C VAL A 79 10.23 8.43 -9.15
N CYS A 80 9.47 7.36 -9.30
CA CYS A 80 9.72 6.33 -10.31
C CYS A 80 9.27 6.72 -11.71
N ALA A 81 8.21 7.52 -11.88
CA ALA A 81 7.78 7.95 -13.20
C ALA A 81 8.82 8.85 -13.89
N PRO A 82 9.36 9.91 -13.25
CA PRO A 82 10.42 10.72 -13.86
C PRO A 82 11.72 9.95 -14.03
N LEU A 83 12.09 9.09 -13.06
CA LEU A 83 13.27 8.24 -13.19
C LEU A 83 13.15 7.29 -14.38
N GLY A 84 11.99 6.67 -14.62
CA GLY A 84 11.78 5.80 -15.77
C GLY A 84 11.79 6.53 -17.09
N PHE A 85 11.17 7.71 -17.11
CA PHE A 85 11.19 8.57 -18.27
C PHE A 85 12.62 9.05 -18.61
N LEU A 86 13.34 9.63 -17.64
CA LEU A 86 14.71 10.11 -17.81
C LEU A 86 15.68 8.98 -18.13
N TRP A 87 15.51 7.81 -17.49
CA TRP A 87 16.30 6.63 -17.81
C TRP A 87 16.11 6.21 -19.27
N TRP A 88 14.87 6.15 -19.74
CA TRP A 88 14.58 5.77 -21.11
C TRP A 88 15.18 6.75 -22.12
N PHE A 89 14.86 8.04 -22.00
CA PHE A 89 15.33 9.04 -22.98
C PHE A 89 16.83 9.34 -22.87
N GLY A 90 17.40 9.29 -21.66
CA GLY A 90 18.80 9.65 -21.42
C GLY A 90 19.79 8.52 -21.71
N LEU A 91 19.46 7.27 -21.36
CA LEU A 91 20.41 6.16 -21.43
C LEU A 91 20.24 5.25 -22.64
N ILE A 92 19.06 5.13 -23.25
CA ILE A 92 18.95 4.32 -24.47
C ILE A 92 19.61 4.99 -25.67
N ALA A 93 19.48 6.31 -25.81
CA ALA A 93 20.19 7.07 -26.83
C ALA A 93 21.72 6.89 -26.70
N TYR A 94 22.22 6.68 -25.47
CA TYR A 94 23.65 6.52 -25.20
C TYR A 94 24.13 5.06 -25.17
N ASN A 95 23.25 4.10 -24.90
CA ASN A 95 23.63 2.74 -24.50
C ASN A 95 23.04 1.62 -25.38
N MET A 96 22.80 1.92 -26.66
CA MET A 96 22.49 0.92 -27.71
C MET A 96 23.55 -0.20 -27.80
N SER A 97 24.77 0.02 -27.29
CA SER A 97 25.86 -0.96 -27.34
C SER A 97 25.76 -2.06 -26.28
N ARG A 98 25.01 -1.88 -25.19
CA ARG A 98 24.90 -2.86 -24.08
C ARG A 98 23.51 -2.91 -23.44
N PRO A 99 22.49 -3.45 -24.14
CA PRO A 99 21.11 -3.51 -23.65
C PRO A 99 20.93 -4.28 -22.33
N ASN A 100 21.77 -5.28 -22.06
CA ASN A 100 21.70 -6.08 -20.84
C ASN A 100 22.00 -5.28 -19.56
N LEU A 101 22.86 -4.25 -19.64
CA LEU A 101 23.21 -3.42 -18.49
C LEU A 101 22.03 -2.54 -18.06
N ASN A 102 21.24 -2.08 -19.04
CA ASN A 102 20.06 -1.26 -18.79
C ASN A 102 18.99 -2.03 -18.00
N LEU A 103 18.86 -3.32 -18.31
CA LEU A 103 17.91 -4.22 -17.66
C LEU A 103 18.34 -4.57 -16.23
N LEU A 104 19.65 -4.76 -16.01
CA LEU A 104 20.20 -5.12 -14.71
C LEU A 104 20.07 -3.98 -13.69
N ILE A 105 20.40 -2.74 -14.08
CA ILE A 105 20.27 -1.58 -13.19
C ILE A 105 18.81 -1.39 -12.76
N MET A 106 17.87 -1.67 -13.67
CA MET A 106 16.45 -1.61 -13.35
C MET A 106 16.01 -2.64 -12.32
N GLN A 107 16.47 -3.87 -12.44
CA GLN A 107 16.16 -4.89 -11.44
C GLN A 107 16.76 -4.56 -10.08
N VAL A 108 17.97 -3.98 -10.04
CA VAL A 108 18.60 -3.54 -8.79
C VAL A 108 17.78 -2.43 -8.15
N CYS A 109 17.35 -1.41 -8.90
CA CYS A 109 16.50 -0.34 -8.35
C CYS A 109 15.15 -0.85 -7.86
N LEU A 110 14.50 -1.73 -8.62
CA LEU A 110 13.21 -2.34 -8.25
C LEU A 110 13.30 -3.24 -7.02
N GLY A 111 14.44 -3.91 -6.78
CA GLY A 111 14.63 -4.75 -5.60
C GLY A 111 15.14 -3.98 -4.37
N CYS A 112 16.17 -3.16 -4.53
CA CYS A 112 16.86 -2.51 -3.43
C CYS A 112 16.01 -1.42 -2.76
N VAL A 113 15.25 -0.63 -3.53
CA VAL A 113 14.53 0.51 -2.95
C VAL A 113 13.37 0.05 -2.06
N PRO A 114 12.50 -0.92 -2.47
CA PRO A 114 11.51 -1.49 -1.57
C PRO A 114 12.13 -2.18 -0.35
N ALA A 115 13.27 -2.86 -0.51
CA ALA A 115 13.97 -3.52 0.60
C ALA A 115 14.45 -2.51 1.66
N VAL A 116 15.09 -1.42 1.24
CA VAL A 116 15.57 -0.35 2.13
C VAL A 116 14.38 0.34 2.81
N LEU A 117 13.31 0.63 2.07
CA LEU A 117 12.13 1.24 2.64
C LEU A 117 11.46 0.32 3.67
N LEU A 118 11.25 -0.96 3.38
CA LEU A 118 10.70 -1.91 4.37
C LEU A 118 11.57 -2.06 5.62
N ALA A 119 12.89 -2.03 5.45
CA ALA A 119 13.82 -2.10 6.57
C ALA A 119 13.78 -0.84 7.45
N ARG A 120 13.48 0.33 6.87
CA ARG A 120 13.58 1.64 7.55
C ARG A 120 12.24 2.23 7.98
N THR A 121 11.15 1.99 7.26
CA THR A 121 9.85 2.60 7.55
C THR A 121 9.23 1.97 8.80
N LYS A 122 8.70 2.78 9.71
CA LYS A 122 8.00 2.22 10.89
C LYS A 122 6.66 1.55 10.50
N HIS A 123 6.08 1.96 9.37
CA HIS A 123 4.74 1.59 8.91
C HIS A 123 4.80 0.74 7.63
N VAL A 124 4.18 -0.45 7.67
CA VAL A 124 4.23 -1.44 6.57
C VAL A 124 3.39 -0.98 5.36
N TRP A 125 2.26 -0.31 5.60
CA TRP A 125 1.34 0.15 4.55
C TRP A 125 1.98 1.17 3.60
N ASN A 126 2.82 2.06 4.13
CA ASN A 126 3.60 3.00 3.32
C ASN A 126 4.56 2.27 2.37
N SER A 127 5.22 1.21 2.84
CA SER A 127 6.11 0.40 1.99
C SER A 127 5.36 -0.38 0.92
N ILE A 128 4.17 -0.90 1.22
CA ILE A 128 3.32 -1.57 0.22
C ILE A 128 2.87 -0.55 -0.84
N GLY A 129 2.37 0.62 -0.41
CA GLY A 129 1.99 1.71 -1.30
C GLY A 129 3.13 2.09 -2.23
N TYR A 130 4.34 2.29 -1.69
CA TYR A 130 5.53 2.59 -2.47
C TYR A 130 5.88 1.48 -3.47
N ALA A 131 5.87 0.22 -3.05
CA ALA A 131 6.17 -0.92 -3.92
C ALA A 131 5.18 -1.07 -5.07
N ILE A 132 3.91 -0.66 -4.89
CA ILE A 132 2.94 -0.58 -5.98
C ILE A 132 3.21 0.65 -6.84
N GLY A 133 3.51 1.81 -6.22
CA GLY A 133 3.89 3.03 -6.93
C GLY A 133 5.10 2.85 -7.85
N THR A 134 6.08 2.03 -7.46
CA THR A 134 7.26 1.68 -8.29
C THR A 134 6.90 0.90 -9.56
N TRP A 135 5.71 0.27 -9.64
CA TRP A 135 5.26 -0.39 -10.88
C TRP A 135 4.93 0.62 -11.99
N SER A 136 4.69 1.88 -11.63
CA SER A 136 4.58 2.97 -12.62
C SER A 136 5.85 3.07 -13.48
N PHE A 137 7.02 2.75 -12.92
CA PHE A 137 8.28 2.71 -13.67
C PHE A 137 8.17 1.83 -14.91
N PHE A 138 7.65 0.61 -14.75
CA PHE A 138 7.51 -0.37 -15.82
C PHE A 138 6.50 0.09 -16.88
N ALA A 139 5.39 0.69 -16.45
CA ALA A 139 4.39 1.25 -17.35
C ALA A 139 5.00 2.38 -18.21
N TRP A 140 5.75 3.30 -17.60
CA TRP A 140 6.42 4.39 -18.30
C TRP A 140 7.52 3.91 -19.24
N ALA A 141 8.33 2.93 -18.83
CA ALA A 141 9.35 2.32 -19.69
C ALA A 141 8.71 1.60 -20.91
N SER A 142 7.61 0.88 -20.69
CA SER A 142 6.86 0.19 -21.76
C SER A 142 6.20 1.18 -22.73
N LEU A 143 5.67 2.29 -22.21
CA LEU A 143 5.11 3.35 -23.05
C LEU A 143 6.21 4.00 -23.89
N ALA A 144 7.37 4.26 -23.31
CA ALA A 144 8.47 4.88 -24.01
C ALA A 144 9.07 3.96 -25.10
N LEU A 145 9.12 2.64 -24.87
CA LEU A 145 9.38 1.61 -25.88
C LEU A 145 8.41 1.70 -27.06
N ALA A 146 7.11 1.76 -26.76
CA ALA A 146 6.07 1.83 -27.77
C ALA A 146 6.22 3.10 -28.63
N VAL A 147 6.49 4.24 -27.99
CA VAL A 147 6.71 5.52 -28.67
C VAL A 147 7.94 5.47 -29.58
N ASP A 148 9.04 4.90 -29.11
CA ASP A 148 10.27 4.74 -29.90
C ASP A 148 10.05 3.84 -31.14
N GLN A 149 9.33 2.73 -30.98
CA GLN A 149 8.99 1.86 -32.10
C GLN A 149 8.09 2.57 -33.14
N MET A 150 7.12 3.35 -32.68
CA MET A 150 6.28 4.16 -33.57
C MET A 150 7.11 5.22 -34.31
N TRP A 151 8.11 5.81 -33.66
CA TRP A 151 9.02 6.78 -34.29
C TRP A 151 9.84 6.15 -35.44
N HIS A 152 10.22 4.88 -35.30
CA HIS A 152 10.93 4.12 -36.33
C HIS A 152 10.00 3.52 -37.41
N GLY A 153 8.72 3.93 -37.46
CA GLY A 153 7.77 3.53 -38.49
C GLY A 153 7.10 2.17 -38.26
N VAL A 154 7.19 1.62 -37.04
CA VAL A 154 6.44 0.41 -36.68
C VAL A 154 4.95 0.75 -36.52
N SER A 155 4.07 -0.06 -37.10
CA SER A 155 2.62 0.15 -37.01
C SER A 155 2.10 -0.05 -35.57
N LEU A 156 1.10 0.74 -35.19
CA LEU A 156 0.46 0.66 -33.87
C LEU A 156 -0.03 -0.76 -33.54
N THR A 157 -0.56 -1.47 -34.53
CA THR A 157 -1.02 -2.86 -34.39
C THR A 157 0.12 -3.80 -33.97
N ARG A 158 1.29 -3.68 -34.59
CA ARG A 158 2.46 -4.51 -34.28
C ARG A 158 3.06 -4.15 -32.91
N VAL A 159 3.01 -2.88 -32.52
CA VAL A 159 3.40 -2.43 -31.17
C VAL A 159 2.46 -3.03 -30.12
N LEU A 160 1.14 -3.02 -30.37
CA LEU A 160 0.14 -3.54 -29.44
C LEU A 160 0.27 -5.06 -29.27
N ASP A 161 0.43 -5.80 -30.37
CA ASP A 161 0.63 -7.26 -30.34
C ASP A 161 1.91 -7.63 -29.57
N ASN A 162 3.01 -6.91 -29.81
CA ASN A 162 4.26 -7.09 -29.06
C ASN A 162 4.10 -6.73 -27.58
N ALA A 163 3.36 -5.66 -27.26
CA ALA A 163 3.13 -5.26 -25.87
C ALA A 163 2.32 -6.32 -25.11
N VAL A 164 1.25 -6.84 -25.72
CA VAL A 164 0.41 -7.89 -25.13
C VAL A 164 1.20 -9.18 -24.94
N PHE A 165 2.02 -9.57 -25.91
CA PHE A 165 2.82 -10.79 -25.83
C PHE A 165 3.96 -10.69 -24.79
N ASN A 166 4.57 -9.51 -24.64
CA ASN A 166 5.67 -9.28 -23.71
C ASN A 166 5.21 -8.86 -22.31
N LEU A 167 3.94 -8.50 -22.13
CA LEU A 167 3.37 -8.11 -20.84
C LEU A 167 3.63 -9.14 -19.73
N PRO A 168 3.39 -10.46 -19.93
CA PRO A 168 3.60 -11.46 -18.89
C PRO A 168 5.07 -11.55 -18.47
N THR A 169 5.97 -11.50 -19.45
CA THR A 169 7.41 -11.53 -19.22
C THR A 169 7.86 -10.29 -18.46
N GLY A 170 7.37 -9.12 -18.85
CA GLY A 170 7.65 -7.85 -18.16
C GLY A 170 7.10 -7.80 -16.73
N VAL A 171 5.89 -8.34 -16.50
CA VAL A 171 5.32 -8.48 -15.16
C VAL A 171 6.21 -9.37 -14.28
N LEU A 172 6.68 -10.51 -14.79
CA LEU A 172 7.62 -11.37 -14.06
C LEU A 172 8.92 -10.63 -13.67
N TYR A 173 9.46 -9.82 -14.60
CA TYR A 173 10.66 -9.01 -14.35
C TYR A 173 10.47 -7.94 -13.27
N VAL A 174 9.24 -7.53 -12.95
CA VAL A 174 8.94 -6.56 -11.90
C VAL A 174 8.57 -7.26 -10.60
N VAL A 175 7.74 -8.30 -10.68
CA VAL A 175 7.25 -9.07 -9.54
C VAL A 175 8.41 -9.73 -8.82
N ILE A 176 9.29 -10.44 -9.53
CA ILE A 176 10.36 -11.22 -8.91
C ILE A 176 11.32 -10.32 -8.09
N PRO A 177 11.92 -9.25 -8.65
CA PRO A 177 12.83 -8.39 -7.88
C PRO A 177 12.12 -7.67 -6.73
N THR A 178 10.87 -7.25 -6.94
CA THR A 178 10.07 -6.58 -5.91
C THR A 178 9.80 -7.56 -4.76
N SER A 179 9.31 -8.77 -5.04
CA SER A 179 9.07 -9.81 -4.03
C SER A 179 10.34 -10.17 -3.26
N VAL A 180 11.47 -10.33 -3.96
CA VAL A 180 12.77 -10.58 -3.32
C VAL A 180 13.18 -9.41 -2.43
N GLY A 181 13.04 -8.17 -2.91
CA GLY A 181 13.31 -6.96 -2.14
C GLY A 181 12.43 -6.87 -0.88
N LEU A 182 11.13 -7.15 -1.00
CA LEU A 182 10.21 -7.16 0.13
C LEU A 182 10.59 -8.24 1.16
N ALA A 183 10.95 -9.44 0.69
CA ALA A 183 11.38 -10.54 1.56
C ALA A 183 12.67 -10.19 2.32
N ILE A 184 13.68 -9.64 1.65
CA ILE A 184 14.93 -9.19 2.26
C ILE A 184 14.67 -8.09 3.29
N GLY A 185 13.90 -7.06 2.92
CA GLY A 185 13.55 -5.96 3.84
C GLY A 185 12.81 -6.46 5.08
N GLY A 186 11.89 -7.42 4.90
CA GLY A 186 11.19 -8.09 6.00
C GLY A 186 12.13 -8.87 6.93
N LEU A 187 13.06 -9.65 6.37
CA LEU A 187 14.05 -10.40 7.14
C LEU A 187 14.96 -9.48 7.96
N VAL A 188 15.47 -8.39 7.35
CA VAL A 188 16.31 -7.39 8.04
C VAL A 188 15.55 -6.76 9.20
N ARG A 189 14.27 -6.42 9.00
CA ARG A 189 13.42 -5.85 10.05
C ARG A 189 13.23 -6.83 11.23
N VAL A 190 13.00 -8.10 10.95
CA VAL A 190 12.85 -9.14 11.99
C VAL A 190 14.17 -9.34 12.74
N ALA A 191 15.29 -9.44 12.03
CA ALA A 191 16.61 -9.58 12.63
C ALA A 191 16.95 -8.38 13.54
N GLY A 192 16.69 -7.15 13.07
CA GLY A 192 16.94 -5.93 13.84
C GLY A 192 16.06 -5.77 15.09
N ARG A 193 14.87 -6.40 15.13
CA ARG A 193 14.03 -6.45 16.34
C ARG A 193 14.50 -7.48 17.35
N ARG A 194 15.11 -8.59 16.92
CA ARG A 194 15.67 -9.61 17.82
C ARG A 194 16.99 -9.20 18.47
N ALA A 195 17.69 -8.23 17.88
CA ALA A 195 18.97 -7.74 18.37
C ALA A 195 18.86 -6.60 19.40
N ARG A 196 17.64 -6.13 19.71
CA ARG A 196 17.34 -5.14 20.75
C ARG A 196 16.64 -5.82 21.91
#